data_AF-A0A450YAD5-F1
#
_entry.id   AF-A0A450YAD5-F1
#
_cell.length_a   1.000
_cell.length_b   1.000
_cell.length_c   1.000
_cell.angle_alpha   90.00
_cell.angle_beta   90.00
_cell.angle_gamma   90.00
#
_symmetry.space_group_name_H-M   'P 1'
#
loop_
_entity.id
_entity.type
_entity.pdbx_description
1 polymer ?
#
loop_
_entity_poly.entity_id
_entity_poly.type
_entity_poly.pdbx_seq_one_letter_code
_entity_poly.pdbx_strand_id
1 'polypeptide(L)' 'SILKYKDVKGKPAALIAMTSLNRNEFEKLCIYFGDAWNAKIESEGRYPSGCGRKPRLTTMEDKLFFILFYLK' A
#
# COMPACT_ATOMS: atom_id res chain seq x y z
N SER A 1 -4.02 -13.69 9.49
CA SER A 1 -3.75 -12.25 9.70
C SER A 1 -3.42 -11.63 8.35
N ILE A 2 -3.80 -10.39 8.05
CA ILE A 2 -3.34 -9.71 6.83
C ILE A 2 -1.90 -9.25 7.09
N LEU A 3 -0.98 -9.56 6.17
CA LEU A 3 0.42 -9.15 6.30
C LEU A 3 0.51 -7.65 5.98
N LYS A 4 1.10 -6.86 6.89
CA LYS A 4 1.20 -5.41 6.75
C LYS A 4 2.64 -4.98 6.54
N TYR A 5 2.83 -3.83 5.91
CA TYR A 5 4.16 -3.26 5.70
C TYR A 5 4.91 -3.06 7.03
N LYS A 6 4.18 -2.68 8.08
CA LYS A 6 4.70 -2.46 9.44
C LYS A 6 5.37 -3.70 10.04
N ASP A 7 4.92 -4.90 9.67
CA ASP A 7 5.43 -6.17 10.19
C ASP A 7 6.75 -6.60 9.52
N VAL A 8 7.03 -6.02 8.35
CA VAL A 8 8.14 -6.43 7.46
C VAL A 8 9.16 -5.33 7.23
N LYS A 9 8.86 -4.05 7.49
CA LYS A 9 9.78 -2.91 7.29
C LYS A 9 11.11 -3.03 8.03
N GLY A 10 11.12 -3.75 9.15
CA GLY A 10 12.32 -4.02 9.95
C GLY A 10 13.10 -5.27 9.52
N LYS A 11 12.66 -5.96 8.45
CA LYS A 11 13.22 -7.22 7.97
C LYS A 11 13.60 -7.07 6.48
N PRO A 12 14.79 -6.51 6.16
CA PRO A 12 15.16 -6.13 4.80
C PRO A 12 15.05 -7.28 3.78
N ALA A 13 15.52 -8.47 4.14
CA ALA A 13 15.46 -9.65 3.27
C ALA A 13 14.00 -10.07 2.96
N ALA A 14 13.13 -10.01 3.96
CA ALA A 14 11.72 -10.35 3.79
C ALA A 14 11.01 -9.31 2.92
N LEU A 15 11.28 -8.02 3.15
CA LEU A 15 10.73 -6.93 2.34
C LEU A 15 11.10 -7.11 0.86
N ILE A 16 12.39 -7.28 0.56
CA ILE A 16 12.87 -7.51 -0.81
C ILE A 16 12.26 -8.78 -1.41
N ALA A 17 12.17 -9.88 -0.66
CA ALA A 17 11.55 -11.10 -1.16
C ALA A 17 10.07 -10.91 -1.54
N MET A 18 9.36 -10.01 -0.86
CA MET A 18 7.94 -9.76 -1.06
C MET A 18 7.63 -8.66 -2.07
N THR A 19 8.50 -7.66 -2.21
CA THR A 19 8.23 -6.48 -3.06
C THR A 19 9.27 -6.24 -4.14
N SER A 20 10.38 -6.97 -4.12
CA SER A 20 11.59 -6.73 -4.93
C SER A 20 12.25 -5.37 -4.69
N LEU A 21 11.82 -4.62 -3.66
CA LEU A 21 12.32 -3.29 -3.34
C LEU A 21 12.98 -3.29 -1.96
N ASN A 22 14.03 -2.50 -1.82
CA ASN A 22 14.55 -2.15 -0.50
C ASN A 22 13.63 -1.13 0.20
N ARG A 23 13.93 -0.84 1.46
CA ARG A 23 13.11 0.05 2.28
C ARG A 23 13.00 1.47 1.70
N ASN A 24 14.12 2.05 1.27
CA ASN A 24 14.15 3.42 0.77
C ASN A 24 13.39 3.54 -0.55
N GLU A 25 13.55 2.55 -1.44
CA GLU A 25 12.81 2.46 -2.70
C GLU A 25 11.31 2.35 -2.45
N PHE A 26 10.91 1.47 -1.52
CA PHE A 26 9.52 1.31 -1.14
C PHE A 26 8.92 2.60 -0.57
N GLU A 27 9.60 3.23 0.40
CA GLU A 27 9.10 4.45 1.04
C GLU A 27 8.99 5.60 0.02
N LYS A 28 9.97 5.73 -0.89
CA LYS A 28 9.92 6.71 -1.99
C LYS A 28 8.76 6.44 -2.94
N LEU A 29 8.55 5.19 -3.35
CA LEU A 29 7.43 4.82 -4.22
C LEU A 29 6.08 5.06 -3.53
N CYS A 30 6.01 4.86 -2.21
CA CYS A 30 4.80 5.06 -1.44
C CYS A 30 4.32 6.52 -1.45
N ILE A 31 5.24 7.49 -1.50
CA ILE A 31 4.89 8.91 -1.63
C ILE A 31 4.19 9.15 -2.97
N TYR A 32 4.82 8.78 -4.08
CA TYR A 32 4.25 8.95 -5.42
C TYR A 32 2.94 8.18 -5.61
N PHE A 33 2.86 6.97 -5.04
CA PHE A 33 1.62 6.19 -5.04
C PHE A 33 0.49 6.89 -4.29
N GLY A 34 0.79 7.51 -3.14
CA GLY A 34 -0.18 8.29 -2.36
C GLY A 34 -0.73 9.48 -3.16
N ASP A 35 0.14 10.22 -3.84
CA ASP A 35 -0.25 11.35 -4.68
C ASP A 35 -1.15 10.91 -5.85
N ALA A 36 -0.75 9.86 -6.56
CA ALA A 36 -1.53 9.30 -7.66
C ALA A 36 -2.88 8.73 -7.19
N TRP A 37 -2.91 8.08 -6.01
CA TRP A 37 -4.15 7.57 -5.42
C TRP A 37 -5.12 8.71 -5.08
N ASN A 38 -4.62 9.78 -4.46
CA ASN A 38 -5.45 10.93 -4.07
C ASN A 38 -6.01 11.64 -5.32
N ALA A 39 -5.18 11.88 -6.33
CA ALA A 39 -5.62 12.46 -7.60
C ALA A 39 -6.71 11.62 -8.27
N LYS A 40 -6.58 10.29 -8.24
CA LYS A 40 -7.61 9.38 -8.76
C LYS A 40 -8.94 9.51 -8.00
N ILE A 41 -8.90 9.48 -6.67
CA ILE A 41 -10.11 9.61 -5.83
C ILE A 41 -10.78 10.97 -6.02
N GLU A 42 -10.02 12.04 -6.23
CA GLU A 42 -10.55 13.37 -6.53
C GLU A 42 -11.27 13.39 -7.89
N SER A 43 -10.69 12.73 -8.90
CA SER A 43 -11.29 12.63 -10.24
C SER A 43 -12.55 11.76 -10.33
N GLU A 44 -12.61 10.65 -9.58
CA GLU A 44 -13.73 9.68 -9.62
C GLU A 44 -14.85 10.04 -8.64
N GLY A 45 -14.66 11.05 -7.80
CA GLY A 45 -15.52 11.38 -6.68
C GLY A 45 -15.34 10.40 -5.51
N ARG A 46 -15.56 10.88 -4.27
CA ARG A 46 -15.51 10.00 -3.11
C ARG A 46 -16.62 8.95 -3.21
N TYR A 47 -16.23 7.68 -3.15
CA TYR A 47 -17.19 6.57 -2.98
C TYR A 47 -18.16 6.89 -1.84
N PRO A 48 -19.47 6.68 -2.01
CA PRO A 48 -20.45 6.96 -0.97
C PRO A 48 -20.13 6.13 0.27
N SER A 49 -19.61 6.81 1.29
CA SER A 49 -19.27 6.23 2.58
C SER A 49 -20.56 5.93 3.33
N GLY A 50 -21.01 4.66 3.34
CA GLY A 50 -22.21 4.31 4.10
C GLY A 50 -22.61 2.84 4.15
N CYS A 51 -22.42 2.07 3.08
CA CYS A 51 -22.89 0.68 3.02
C CYS A 51 -21.75 -0.27 2.66
N GLY A 52 -21.10 -0.88 3.65
CA GLY A 52 -20.09 -1.91 3.40
C GLY A 52 -19.20 -2.28 4.58
N ARG A 53 -18.48 -3.38 4.41
CA ARG A 53 -17.47 -3.85 5.38
C ARG A 53 -16.29 -2.87 5.39
N LYS A 54 -15.85 -2.44 6.57
CA LYS A 54 -14.72 -1.51 6.71
C LYS A 54 -13.49 -2.04 5.92
N PRO A 55 -12.84 -1.21 5.10
CA PRO A 55 -11.67 -1.63 4.33
C PRO A 55 -10.55 -2.09 5.27
N ARG A 56 -9.95 -3.26 4.98
CA ARG A 56 -8.88 -3.85 5.81
C ARG A 56 -7.51 -3.21 5.57
N LEU A 57 -7.29 -2.65 4.38
CA LEU A 57 -6.09 -1.92 3.98
C LEU A 57 -6.35 -0.41 4.14
N THR A 58 -6.01 0.11 5.32
CA THR A 58 -6.32 1.50 5.68
C THR A 58 -5.24 2.48 5.26
N THR A 59 -3.97 2.07 5.27
CA THR A 59 -2.84 2.96 4.99
C THR A 59 -2.32 2.78 3.56
N MET A 60 -1.67 3.82 3.02
CA MET A 60 -1.12 3.75 1.66
C MET A 60 0.01 2.73 1.55
N GLU A 61 0.81 2.59 2.61
CA GLU A 61 1.88 1.59 2.67
C GLU A 61 1.30 0.18 2.57
N ASP A 62 0.23 -0.13 3.30
CA ASP A 62 -0.39 -1.45 3.27
C ASP A 62 -1.05 -1.73 1.90
N LYS A 63 -1.64 -0.72 1.27
CA LYS A 63 -2.19 -0.83 -0.10
C LYS A 63 -1.09 -1.11 -1.12
N LEU A 64 -0.02 -0.30 -1.13
CA LEU A 64 1.11 -0.48 -2.04
C LEU A 64 1.79 -1.83 -1.81
N PHE A 65 2.02 -2.19 -0.55
CA PHE A 65 2.62 -3.47 -0.18
C PHE A 65 1.79 -4.65 -0.71
N PHE A 66 0.47 -4.60 -0.55
CA PHE A 66 -0.42 -5.63 -1.09
C PHE A 66 -0.35 -5.73 -2.62
N ILE A 67 -0.34 -4.60 -3.32
CA ILE A 67 -0.21 -4.55 -4.79
C ILE A 67 1.11 -5.19 -5.23
N LEU A 68 2.23 -4.78 -4.64
CA LEU A 68 3.55 -5.31 -5.00
C LEU A 68 3.69 -6.79 -4.66
N PHE A 69 3.16 -7.21 -3.51
CA PHE A 69 3.17 -8.62 -3.12
C PHE A 69 2.36 -9.50 -4.07
N TYR A 70 1.22 -9.01 -4.58
CA TYR A 70 0.35 -9.78 -5.48
C TYR A 70 0.83 -9.77 -6.94
N LEU A 71 1.48 -8.69 -7.38
CA LEU A 71 2.00 -8.56 -8.75
C LEU A 71 3.37 -9.22 -8.96
N LYS A 72 4.00 -9.70 -7.90
CA LYS A 72 5.28 -10.40 -7.93
C LYS A 72 5.14 -11.81 -8.49
#